data_AF-A0A3D3G2J7-F1
#
_entry.id   AF-A0A3D3G2J7-F1
#
_cell.length_a   1.000
_cell.length_b   1.000
_cell.length_c   1.000
_cell.angle_alpha   90.00
_cell.angle_beta   90.00
_cell.angle_gamma   90.00
#
_symmetry.space_group_name_H-M   'P 1'
#
loop_
_entity.id
_entity.type
_entity.pdbx_description
1 polymer ?
#
loop_
_entity_poly.entity_id
_entity_poly.type
_entity_poly.pdbx_seq_one_letter_code
_entity_poly.pdbx_strand_id
1 'polypeptide(L)'
;MWKIILLVWIAGISVMGKTFNLPVFLLPVLMIFSVGSGLLYWYQYSKLESHHPIPWLSRAVFILALGILTGTLGYRYADHALEQRLDNRETETRNIEAVVYIRHIDERSEKQIRQKVEVLDQKKQPVQWWLTFKNIPEQPIKFELGEYYRIYGEVIPAHGYAMPGVFDQEKWFIQQNIMASVKIWKIEKLDHDAVYRLGFNQYLNNQQGWINGFLLLMERQRYHFRTFIQNSTLKNKGLILALLTGDKSLLSSETEEQFQRLGISHLLAISG
;
A
#
# COMPACT_ATOMS: atom_id res chain seq x y z
N MET A 1 21.90 5.81 -17.25
CA MET A 1 20.64 5.76 -18.01
C MET A 1 19.50 5.24 -17.13
N TRP A 2 19.50 3.96 -16.73
CA TRP A 2 18.44 3.37 -15.88
C TRP A 2 18.15 4.13 -14.58
N LYS A 3 19.18 4.55 -13.83
CA LYS A 3 19.00 5.35 -12.61
C LYS A 3 18.25 6.66 -12.85
N ILE A 4 18.52 7.34 -13.97
CA ILE A 4 17.88 8.62 -14.33
C ILE A 4 16.40 8.39 -14.66
N ILE A 5 16.11 7.34 -15.42
CA ILE A 5 14.74 6.96 -15.78
C ILE A 5 13.93 6.63 -14.53
N LEU A 6 14.50 5.85 -13.60
CA LEU A 6 13.83 5.53 -12.33
C LEU A 6 13.59 6.78 -11.47
N LEU A 7 14.57 7.69 -11.39
CA LEU A 7 14.39 8.95 -10.66
C LEU A 7 13.29 9.83 -11.28
N VAL A 8 13.23 9.91 -12.62
CA VAL A 8 12.18 10.70 -13.29
C VAL A 8 10.80 10.03 -13.16
N TRP A 9 10.73 8.70 -13.16
CA TRP A 9 9.51 7.96 -12.82
C TRP A 9 9.02 8.27 -11.41
N ILE A 10 9.91 8.18 -10.40
CA ILE A 10 9.59 8.51 -9.00
C ILE A 10 9.17 9.97 -8.87
N ALA A 11 9.85 10.88 -9.58
CA ALA A 11 9.47 12.29 -9.61
C ALA A 11 8.06 12.47 -10.20
N GLY A 12 7.73 11.77 -11.29
CA GLY A 12 6.40 11.77 -11.89
C GLY A 12 5.30 11.31 -10.93
N ILE A 13 5.52 10.20 -10.22
CA ILE A 13 4.58 9.72 -9.18
C ILE A 13 4.45 10.73 -8.03
N SER A 14 5.54 11.37 -7.64
CA SER A 14 5.55 12.33 -6.51
C SER A 14 4.66 13.55 -6.74
N VAL A 15 4.29 13.85 -7.99
CA VAL A 15 3.39 14.97 -8.32
C VAL A 15 1.92 14.56 -8.49
N MET A 16 1.57 13.33 -8.11
CA MET A 16 0.19 12.83 -8.04
C MET A 16 -0.73 13.78 -7.26
N GLY A 17 -1.95 14.01 -7.76
CA GLY A 17 -2.93 14.89 -7.13
C GLY A 17 -2.70 16.39 -7.37
N LYS A 18 -1.64 16.78 -8.09
CA LYS A 18 -1.60 18.11 -8.72
C LYS A 18 -2.28 18.03 -10.08
N THR A 19 -3.21 18.94 -10.34
CA THR A 19 -3.92 19.01 -11.61
C THR A 19 -3.04 19.68 -12.66
N PHE A 20 -2.31 18.88 -13.45
CA PHE A 20 -1.72 19.35 -14.68
C PHE A 20 -2.65 19.00 -15.85
N ASN A 21 -3.10 20.01 -16.58
CA ASN A 21 -3.89 19.80 -17.80
C ASN A 21 -2.97 19.31 -18.93
N LEU A 22 -2.47 18.08 -18.81
CA LEU A 22 -1.68 17.43 -19.86
C LEU A 22 -2.64 16.85 -20.91
N PRO A 23 -2.59 17.33 -22.17
CA PRO A 23 -3.48 16.84 -23.21
C PRO A 23 -3.22 15.35 -23.48
N VAL A 24 -4.28 14.59 -23.76
CA VAL A 24 -4.21 13.14 -23.96
C VAL A 24 -3.24 12.75 -25.09
N PHE A 25 -3.15 13.59 -26.12
CA PHE A 25 -2.28 13.41 -27.29
C PHE A 25 -0.78 13.57 -26.99
N LEU A 26 -0.40 14.06 -25.81
CA LEU A 26 1.01 14.28 -25.45
C LEU A 26 1.79 12.96 -25.30
N LEU A 27 1.14 11.90 -24.78
CA LEU A 27 1.79 10.58 -24.63
C LEU A 27 2.21 9.94 -25.96
N PRO A 28 1.35 9.80 -26.99
CA PRO A 28 1.76 9.21 -28.26
C PRO A 28 2.84 10.05 -28.96
N VAL A 29 2.79 11.39 -28.84
CA VAL A 29 3.84 12.26 -29.39
C VAL A 29 5.20 12.01 -28.72
N LEU A 30 5.23 11.93 -27.39
CA LEU A 30 6.45 11.60 -26.64
C LEU A 30 6.96 10.19 -26.95
N MET A 31 6.06 9.23 -27.16
CA MET A 31 6.42 7.86 -27.56
C MET A 31 7.10 7.86 -28.93
N ILE A 32 6.51 8.53 -29.94
CA ILE A 32 7.10 8.65 -31.27
C ILE A 32 8.46 9.34 -31.21
N PHE A 33 8.59 10.41 -30.41
CA PHE A 33 9.84 11.14 -30.25
C PHE A 33 10.93 10.31 -29.53
N SER A 34 10.56 9.52 -28.52
CA SER A 34 11.47 8.61 -27.82
C SER A 34 11.94 7.47 -28.73
N VAL A 35 11.04 6.88 -29.52
CA VAL A 35 11.38 5.85 -30.51
C VAL A 35 12.27 6.43 -31.60
N GLY A 36 11.92 7.59 -32.17
CA GLY A 36 12.70 8.26 -33.21
C GLY A 36 14.12 8.63 -32.75
N SER A 37 14.26 9.19 -31.55
CA SER A 37 15.58 9.51 -30.97
C SER A 37 16.39 8.24 -30.65
N GLY A 38 15.74 7.14 -30.25
CA GLY A 38 16.38 5.85 -30.05
C GLY A 38 16.89 5.23 -31.36
N LEU A 39 16.09 5.28 -32.43
CA LEU A 39 16.48 4.82 -33.77
C LEU A 39 17.63 5.65 -34.34
N LEU A 40 17.62 6.97 -34.16
CA LEU A 40 18.73 7.85 -34.56
C LEU A 40 20.02 7.54 -33.79
N TYR A 41 19.92 7.31 -32.48
CA TYR A 41 21.05 6.91 -31.65
C TYR A 41 21.61 5.55 -32.10
N TRP A 42 20.73 4.56 -32.33
CA TRP A 42 21.12 3.24 -32.85
C TRP A 42 21.82 3.36 -34.21
N TYR A 43 21.23 4.11 -35.15
CA TYR A 43 21.80 4.28 -36.49
C TYR A 43 23.21 4.85 -36.43
N GLN A 44 23.41 5.93 -35.65
CA GLN A 44 24.73 6.54 -35.48
C GLN A 44 25.70 5.58 -34.79
N TYR A 45 25.25 4.80 -33.80
CA TYR A 45 26.07 3.78 -33.14
C TYR A 45 26.49 2.65 -34.09
N SER A 46 25.58 2.19 -34.97
CA SER A 46 25.85 1.12 -35.94
C SER A 46 26.79 1.54 -37.08
N LYS A 47 26.86 2.84 -37.37
CA LYS A 47 27.69 3.42 -38.43
C LYS A 47 29.04 3.94 -37.91
N LEU A 48 29.31 3.81 -36.61
CA LEU A 48 30.57 4.21 -36.01
C LEU A 48 31.64 3.16 -36.35
N GLU A 49 32.45 3.44 -37.37
CA GLU A 49 33.78 2.83 -37.47
C GLU A 49 34.65 3.30 -36.28
N SER A 50 35.51 2.41 -35.80
CA SER A 50 36.17 2.37 -34.48
C SER A 50 36.95 3.62 -33.99
N HIS A 51 36.92 4.75 -34.70
CA HIS A 51 37.73 5.95 -34.43
C HIS A 51 36.93 7.26 -34.22
N HIS A 52 35.60 7.27 -34.37
CA HIS A 52 34.80 8.47 -34.09
C HIS A 52 34.25 8.49 -32.65
N PRO A 53 34.18 9.68 -31.99
CA PRO A 53 33.62 9.79 -30.65
C PRO A 53 32.15 9.39 -30.66
N ILE A 54 31.74 8.62 -29.65
CA ILE A 54 30.35 8.24 -29.39
C ILE A 54 29.47 9.51 -29.47
N PRO A 55 28.33 9.48 -30.18
CA PRO A 55 27.49 10.66 -30.34
C PRO A 55 26.76 10.98 -29.03
N TRP A 56 27.44 11.75 -28.17
CA TRP A 56 26.97 12.11 -26.84
C TRP A 56 25.66 12.90 -26.88
N LEU A 57 25.45 13.71 -27.93
CA LEU A 57 24.26 14.53 -28.09
C LEU A 57 23.01 13.68 -28.38
N SER A 58 23.08 12.73 -29.32
CA SER A 58 21.93 11.84 -29.61
C SER A 58 21.62 10.92 -28.43
N ARG A 59 22.64 10.48 -27.70
CA ARG A 59 22.48 9.78 -26.43
C ARG A 59 21.77 10.63 -25.38
N ALA A 60 22.17 11.90 -25.21
CA ALA A 60 21.54 12.80 -24.24
C ALA A 60 20.08 13.09 -24.60
N VAL A 61 19.79 13.35 -25.88
CA VAL A 61 18.43 13.57 -26.39
C VAL A 61 17.55 12.34 -26.15
N PHE A 62 18.04 11.14 -26.43
CA PHE A 62 17.31 9.91 -26.17
C PHE A 62 17.01 9.72 -24.68
N ILE A 63 17.99 9.96 -23.80
CA ILE A 63 17.80 9.86 -22.34
C ILE A 63 16.77 10.87 -21.85
N LEU A 64 16.79 12.11 -22.35
CA LEU A 64 15.82 13.14 -22.01
C LEU A 64 14.41 12.79 -22.51
N ALA A 65 14.28 12.37 -23.76
CA ALA A 65 13.01 11.96 -24.36
C ALA A 65 12.38 10.80 -23.58
N LEU A 66 13.16 9.76 -23.29
CA LEU A 66 12.72 8.61 -22.52
C LEU A 66 12.39 8.99 -21.07
N GLY A 67 13.19 9.88 -20.46
CA GLY A 67 12.92 10.45 -19.14
C GLY A 67 11.55 11.13 -19.09
N ILE A 68 11.29 12.09 -19.98
CA ILE A 68 10.00 12.81 -20.05
C ILE A 68 8.83 11.84 -20.26
N LEU A 69 8.98 10.86 -21.15
CA LEU A 69 7.96 9.82 -21.36
C LEU A 69 7.69 9.03 -20.07
N THR A 70 8.73 8.54 -19.40
CA THR A 70 8.55 7.77 -18.15
C THR A 70 7.99 8.62 -17.00
N GLY A 71 8.38 9.90 -16.87
CA GLY A 71 7.82 10.79 -15.87
C GLY A 71 6.34 11.08 -16.09
N THR A 72 5.93 11.33 -17.34
CA THR A 72 4.51 11.54 -17.70
C THR A 72 3.68 10.29 -17.52
N LEU A 73 4.21 9.10 -17.86
CA LEU A 73 3.56 7.82 -17.57
C LEU A 73 3.41 7.59 -16.06
N GLY A 74 4.46 7.86 -15.27
CA GLY A 74 4.42 7.74 -13.82
C GLY A 74 3.38 8.64 -13.18
N TYR A 75 3.29 9.90 -13.63
CA TYR A 75 2.25 10.83 -13.20
C TYR A 75 0.85 10.32 -13.51
N ARG A 76 0.56 9.95 -14.77
CA ARG A 76 -0.79 9.49 -15.16
C ARG A 76 -1.18 8.18 -14.49
N TYR A 77 -0.23 7.27 -14.30
CA TYR A 77 -0.45 6.04 -13.54
C TYR A 77 -0.86 6.35 -12.10
N ALA A 78 -0.13 7.24 -11.43
CA ALA A 78 -0.41 7.61 -10.05
C ALA A 78 -1.75 8.35 -9.93
N ASP A 79 -2.04 9.27 -10.85
CA ASP A 79 -3.27 10.06 -10.86
C ASP A 79 -4.50 9.17 -11.13
N HIS A 80 -4.42 8.27 -12.11
CA HIS A 80 -5.46 7.26 -12.32
C HIS A 80 -5.64 6.36 -11.09
N ALA A 81 -4.55 5.94 -10.45
CA ALA A 81 -4.64 5.15 -9.23
C ALA A 81 -5.31 5.94 -8.08
N LEU A 82 -5.07 7.25 -7.99
CA LEU A 82 -5.71 8.14 -7.03
C LEU A 82 -7.21 8.30 -7.33
N GLU A 83 -7.58 8.61 -8.57
CA GLU A 83 -8.98 8.72 -9.01
C GLU A 83 -9.76 7.45 -8.71
N GLN A 84 -9.17 6.28 -8.99
CA GLN A 84 -9.81 5.01 -8.71
C GLN A 84 -10.02 4.80 -7.20
N ARG A 85 -9.10 5.25 -6.35
CA ARG A 85 -9.26 5.18 -4.89
C ARG A 85 -10.33 6.14 -4.39
N LEU A 86 -10.41 7.34 -4.98
CA LEU A 86 -11.44 8.32 -4.65
C LEU A 86 -12.84 7.82 -5.01
N ASP A 87 -13.01 7.19 -6.18
CA ASP A 87 -14.28 6.56 -6.61
C ASP A 87 -14.68 5.39 -5.71
N ASN A 88 -13.69 4.65 -5.20
CA ASN A 88 -13.91 3.52 -4.30
C ASN A 88 -14.14 3.92 -2.84
N ARG A 89 -14.03 5.20 -2.47
CA ARG A 89 -14.25 5.67 -1.11
C ARG A 89 -15.70 5.44 -0.65
N GLU A 90 -15.86 5.21 0.65
CA GLU A 90 -17.16 5.23 1.32
C GLU A 90 -17.40 6.61 1.94
N THR A 91 -18.54 7.22 1.63
CA THR A 91 -18.93 8.56 2.11
C THR A 91 -20.00 8.51 3.19
N GLU A 92 -20.78 7.42 3.24
CA GLU A 92 -21.92 7.29 4.15
C GLU A 92 -21.69 6.20 5.19
N THR A 93 -22.23 6.45 6.39
CA THR A 93 -22.27 5.44 7.43
C THR A 93 -23.40 4.46 7.13
N ARG A 94 -23.07 3.18 6.92
CA ARG A 94 -24.06 2.13 6.66
C ARG A 94 -23.73 0.82 7.33
N ASN A 95 -24.77 0.06 7.67
CA ASN A 95 -24.62 -1.32 8.10
C ASN A 95 -24.36 -2.21 6.90
N ILE A 96 -23.43 -3.16 7.05
CA ILE A 96 -23.01 -4.05 5.97
C ILE A 96 -22.88 -5.49 6.44
N GLU A 97 -23.06 -6.37 5.47
CA GLU A 97 -22.52 -7.71 5.44
C GLU A 97 -21.46 -7.72 4.33
N ALA A 98 -20.26 -8.22 4.61
CA ALA A 98 -19.20 -8.30 3.61
C ALA A 98 -18.30 -9.51 3.84
N VAL A 99 -17.81 -10.10 2.77
CA VAL A 99 -16.74 -11.09 2.80
C VAL A 99 -15.39 -10.38 2.74
N VAL A 100 -14.52 -10.72 3.68
CA VAL A 100 -13.18 -10.14 3.82
C VAL A 100 -12.11 -11.22 3.83
N TYR A 101 -10.95 -10.87 3.29
CA TYR A 101 -9.75 -11.68 3.27
C TYR A 101 -8.67 -11.04 4.15
N ILE A 102 -8.00 -11.88 4.95
CA ILE A 102 -6.99 -11.42 5.90
C ILE A 102 -5.61 -11.70 5.35
N ARG A 103 -4.98 -10.64 4.88
CA ARG A 103 -3.62 -10.70 4.31
C ARG A 103 -2.53 -10.29 5.29
N HIS A 104 -2.81 -9.28 6.12
CA HIS A 104 -1.83 -8.66 7.00
C HIS A 104 -2.07 -9.08 8.45
N ILE A 105 -1.02 -9.10 9.25
CA ILE A 105 -1.15 -9.23 10.71
C ILE A 105 -1.92 -8.04 11.30
N ASP A 106 -2.51 -8.25 12.47
CA ASP A 106 -3.19 -7.18 13.20
C ASP A 106 -2.21 -6.15 13.77
N GLU A 107 -2.67 -4.91 13.84
CA GLU A 107 -2.04 -3.84 14.59
C GLU A 107 -2.69 -3.78 15.97
N ARG A 108 -1.95 -4.21 16.99
CA ARG A 108 -2.43 -4.17 18.39
C ARG A 108 -1.89 -2.93 19.08
N SER A 109 -2.71 -2.39 19.96
CA SER A 109 -2.32 -1.46 21.01
C SER A 109 -2.98 -1.96 22.30
N GLU A 110 -2.52 -1.48 23.45
CA GLU A 110 -3.15 -1.81 24.74
C GLU A 110 -4.66 -1.53 24.76
N LYS A 111 -5.13 -0.55 23.98
CA LYS A 111 -6.52 -0.08 23.99
C LYS A 111 -7.36 -0.53 22.79
N GLN A 112 -6.72 -0.94 21.69
CA GLN A 112 -7.43 -1.18 20.43
C GLN A 112 -6.71 -2.23 19.59
N ILE A 113 -7.49 -3.13 18.99
CA ILE A 113 -7.03 -4.03 17.94
C ILE A 113 -7.57 -3.49 16.61
N ARG A 114 -6.66 -3.24 15.67
CA ARG A 114 -6.97 -2.84 14.30
C ARG A 114 -6.52 -3.95 13.36
N GLN A 115 -7.40 -4.35 12.45
CA GLN A 115 -7.09 -5.37 11.45
C GLN A 115 -7.32 -4.79 10.06
N LYS A 116 -6.27 -4.80 9.23
CA LYS A 116 -6.37 -4.42 7.81
C LYS A 116 -6.88 -5.62 7.02
N VAL A 117 -7.95 -5.43 6.26
CA VAL A 117 -8.58 -6.50 5.47
C VAL A 117 -8.87 -6.07 4.06
N GLU A 118 -8.89 -7.04 3.14
CA GLU A 118 -9.33 -6.85 1.76
C GLU A 118 -10.80 -7.29 1.64
N VAL A 119 -11.65 -6.45 1.05
CA VAL A 119 -13.10 -6.65 0.98
C VAL A 119 -13.46 -7.07 -0.43
N LEU A 120 -14.23 -8.15 -0.54
CA LEU A 120 -14.55 -8.78 -1.83
C LEU A 120 -15.88 -8.31 -2.41
N ASP A 121 -16.80 -7.86 -1.55
CA ASP A 121 -18.24 -7.90 -1.85
C ASP A 121 -18.81 -6.64 -2.55
N GLN A 122 -18.07 -5.52 -2.58
CA GLN A 122 -18.73 -4.22 -2.79
C GLN A 122 -18.44 -3.52 -4.12
N LYS A 123 -17.29 -3.75 -4.76
CA LYS A 123 -16.88 -3.02 -5.98
C LYS A 123 -16.11 -3.94 -6.94
N LYS A 124 -15.92 -3.50 -8.20
CA LYS A 124 -15.20 -4.27 -9.25
C LYS A 124 -13.77 -4.66 -8.88
N GLN A 125 -13.18 -4.02 -7.87
CA GLN A 125 -11.85 -4.33 -7.37
C GLN A 125 -11.88 -4.45 -5.84
N PRO A 126 -11.06 -5.35 -5.26
CA PRO A 126 -10.96 -5.50 -3.82
C PRO A 126 -10.40 -4.21 -3.20
N VAL A 127 -11.14 -3.67 -2.22
CA VAL A 127 -10.75 -2.47 -1.47
C VAL A 127 -10.25 -2.86 -0.09
N GLN A 128 -9.40 -2.04 0.52
CA GLN A 128 -8.95 -2.31 1.89
C GLN A 128 -9.78 -1.52 2.89
N TRP A 129 -10.16 -2.17 3.98
CA TRP A 129 -10.80 -1.55 5.12
C TRP A 129 -10.03 -1.81 6.40
N TRP A 130 -10.28 -0.94 7.38
CA TRP A 130 -9.80 -1.12 8.73
C TRP A 130 -10.89 -1.59 9.66
N LEU A 131 -10.72 -2.78 10.20
CA LEU A 131 -11.61 -3.34 11.18
C LEU A 131 -11.21 -2.85 12.58
N THR A 132 -12.18 -2.28 13.29
CA THR A 132 -12.04 -1.89 14.69
C THR A 132 -13.09 -2.61 15.50
N PHE A 133 -12.67 -3.23 16.60
CA PHE A 133 -13.58 -3.79 17.58
C PHE A 133 -14.06 -2.69 18.53
N LYS A 134 -15.37 -2.58 18.74
CA LYS A 134 -15.96 -1.59 19.64
C LYS A 134 -15.48 -1.79 21.09
N ASN A 135 -15.35 -3.04 21.50
CA ASN A 135 -14.74 -3.48 22.76
C ASN A 135 -13.71 -4.57 22.43
N ILE A 136 -12.60 -4.61 23.16
CA ILE A 136 -11.67 -5.75 23.08
C ILE A 136 -12.45 -6.98 23.58
N PRO A 137 -12.71 -7.98 22.75
CA PRO A 137 -13.43 -9.16 23.19
C PRO A 137 -12.59 -9.88 24.27
N GLU A 138 -13.25 -10.36 25.33
CA GLU A 138 -12.59 -11.10 26.43
C GLU A 138 -11.79 -12.30 25.92
N GLN A 139 -12.22 -12.86 24.79
CA GLN A 139 -11.43 -13.79 23.99
C GLN A 139 -10.98 -13.09 22.71
N PRO A 140 -9.67 -12.87 22.50
CA PRO A 140 -9.17 -12.25 21.29
C PRO A 140 -9.49 -13.15 20.09
N ILE A 141 -10.33 -12.64 19.19
CA ILE A 141 -10.61 -13.31 17.91
C ILE A 141 -9.27 -13.41 17.17
N LYS A 142 -8.77 -14.64 17.03
CA LYS A 142 -7.52 -14.91 16.36
C LYS A 142 -7.79 -15.00 14.86
N PHE A 143 -7.43 -13.94 14.16
CA PHE A 143 -7.43 -13.94 12.71
C PHE A 143 -6.31 -14.80 12.15
N GLU A 144 -6.66 -15.65 11.19
CA GLU A 144 -5.71 -16.50 10.49
C GLU A 144 -5.32 -15.86 9.15
N LEU A 145 -4.02 -15.80 8.89
CA LEU A 145 -3.47 -15.23 7.68
C LEU A 145 -3.74 -16.13 6.48
N GLY A 146 -4.42 -15.57 5.48
CA GLY A 146 -4.82 -16.26 4.26
C GLY A 146 -6.24 -16.84 4.32
N GLU A 147 -7.00 -16.54 5.37
CA GLU A 147 -8.36 -17.05 5.53
C GLU A 147 -9.41 -15.98 5.21
N TYR A 148 -10.63 -16.47 4.96
CA TYR A 148 -11.79 -15.66 4.61
C TYR A 148 -12.77 -15.60 5.78
N TYR A 149 -13.38 -14.44 5.95
CA TYR A 149 -14.36 -14.20 7.00
C TYR A 149 -15.52 -13.41 6.44
N ARG A 150 -16.72 -13.68 6.95
CA ARG A 150 -17.89 -12.84 6.75
C ARG A 150 -18.06 -11.97 7.98
N ILE A 151 -18.10 -10.66 7.75
CA ILE A 151 -18.20 -9.67 8.82
C ILE A 151 -19.54 -8.95 8.73
N TYR A 152 -20.06 -8.61 9.90
CA TYR A 152 -21.23 -7.76 10.08
C TYR A 152 -20.83 -6.53 10.87
N GLY A 153 -21.10 -5.37 10.29
CA GLY A 153 -20.48 -4.14 10.74
C GLY A 153 -21.21 -2.87 10.37
N GLU A 154 -20.78 -1.78 11.01
CA GLU A 154 -21.10 -0.42 10.59
C GLU A 154 -19.86 0.17 9.91
N VAL A 155 -19.97 0.49 8.63
CA VAL A 155 -18.94 1.22 7.88
C VAL A 155 -18.97 2.66 8.32
N ILE A 156 -17.81 3.20 8.66
CA ILE A 156 -17.60 4.59 9.02
C ILE A 156 -16.67 5.18 7.97
N PRO A 157 -17.10 6.26 7.28
CA PRO A 157 -16.26 6.90 6.28
C PRO A 157 -14.97 7.42 6.92
N ALA A 158 -13.87 7.31 6.19
CA ALA A 158 -12.63 7.97 6.56
C ALA A 158 -12.79 9.47 6.36
N HIS A 159 -13.28 10.18 7.38
CA HIS A 159 -13.43 11.63 7.38
C HIS A 159 -12.49 12.24 8.41
N GLY A 160 -11.70 13.22 7.97
CA GLY A 160 -10.82 13.99 8.83
C GLY A 160 -11.09 15.48 8.67
N TYR A 161 -10.85 16.26 9.72
CA TYR A 161 -10.89 17.72 9.60
C TYR A 161 -9.64 18.21 8.87
N ALA A 162 -9.83 18.85 7.71
CA ALA A 162 -8.75 19.46 6.96
C ALA A 162 -8.31 20.78 7.61
N MET A 163 -7.56 20.69 8.72
CA MET A 163 -6.94 21.85 9.36
C MET A 163 -5.50 22.02 8.87
N PRO A 164 -5.09 23.21 8.39
CA PRO A 164 -3.72 23.43 7.94
C PRO A 164 -2.72 23.21 9.08
N GLY A 165 -1.67 22.44 8.81
CA GLY A 165 -0.63 22.09 9.80
C GLY A 165 -0.93 20.89 10.69
N VAL A 166 -2.13 20.30 10.59
CA VAL A 166 -2.51 19.08 11.32
C VAL A 166 -2.45 17.87 10.38
N PHE A 167 -2.24 16.68 10.95
CA PHE A 167 -2.25 15.43 10.20
C PHE A 167 -3.61 15.19 9.53
N ASP A 168 -3.58 15.06 8.21
CA ASP A 168 -4.77 14.77 7.40
C ASP A 168 -4.99 13.26 7.33
N GLN A 169 -5.89 12.77 8.19
CA GLN A 169 -6.24 11.36 8.28
C GLN A 169 -6.87 10.86 6.98
N GLU A 170 -7.73 11.65 6.34
CA GLU A 170 -8.41 11.25 5.12
C GLU A 170 -7.42 11.00 3.99
N LYS A 171 -6.48 11.93 3.80
CA LYS A 171 -5.40 11.78 2.83
C LYS A 171 -4.53 10.55 3.11
N TRP A 172 -4.20 10.31 4.37
CA TRP A 172 -3.41 9.13 4.75
C TRP A 172 -4.14 7.81 4.45
N PHE A 173 -5.45 7.74 4.72
CA PHE A 173 -6.27 6.56 4.41
C PHE A 173 -6.25 6.25 2.91
N ILE A 174 -6.47 7.26 2.07
CA ILE A 174 -6.44 7.12 0.61
C ILE A 174 -5.04 6.71 0.12
N GLN A 175 -3.98 7.25 0.71
CA GLN A 175 -2.60 6.84 0.40
C GLN A 175 -2.35 5.35 0.72
N GLN A 176 -2.88 4.87 1.84
CA GLN A 176 -2.78 3.48 2.28
C GLN A 176 -3.78 2.53 1.60
N ASN A 177 -4.57 3.04 0.65
CA ASN A 177 -5.65 2.34 -0.03
C ASN A 177 -6.76 1.85 0.91
N ILE A 178 -6.96 2.53 2.04
CA ILE A 178 -7.99 2.23 3.04
C ILE A 178 -9.21 3.11 2.76
N MET A 179 -10.34 2.49 2.40
CA MET A 179 -11.55 3.22 1.99
C MET A 179 -12.47 3.59 3.15
N ALA A 180 -12.43 2.82 4.23
CA ALA A 180 -13.29 3.02 5.39
C ALA A 180 -12.76 2.29 6.63
N SER A 181 -13.29 2.69 7.79
CA SER A 181 -13.17 1.92 9.03
C SER A 181 -14.49 1.20 9.32
N VAL A 182 -14.46 -0.03 9.82
CA VAL A 182 -15.66 -0.80 10.12
C VAL A 182 -15.66 -1.16 11.59
N LYS A 183 -16.74 -0.81 12.29
CA LYS A 183 -17.01 -1.31 13.64
C LYS A 183 -17.70 -2.66 13.53
N ILE A 184 -17.07 -3.71 14.06
CA ILE A 184 -17.57 -5.09 13.96
C ILE A 184 -18.38 -5.48 15.20
N TRP A 185 -19.42 -6.28 14.95
CA TRP A 185 -20.38 -6.76 15.93
C TRP A 185 -20.41 -8.30 15.89
N LYS A 186 -20.29 -8.88 14.69
CA LYS A 186 -20.29 -10.33 14.46
C LYS A 186 -19.32 -10.69 13.34
N ILE A 187 -18.66 -11.83 13.48
CA ILE A 187 -17.76 -12.39 12.48
C ILE A 187 -17.89 -13.90 12.40
N GLU A 188 -17.83 -14.45 11.20
CA GLU A 188 -17.89 -15.87 10.92
C GLU A 188 -16.76 -16.26 9.97
N LYS A 189 -16.03 -17.34 10.27
CA LYS A 189 -15.02 -17.88 9.36
C LYS A 189 -15.72 -18.54 8.17
N LEU A 190 -15.28 -18.23 6.96
CA LEU A 190 -15.77 -18.84 5.73
C LEU A 190 -14.74 -19.81 5.19
N ASP A 191 -15.24 -20.96 4.74
CA ASP A 191 -14.42 -21.92 4.02
C ASP A 191 -14.21 -21.48 2.56
N HIS A 192 -13.12 -21.92 1.94
CA HIS A 192 -12.74 -21.60 0.57
C HIS A 192 -13.85 -21.99 -0.42
N ASP A 193 -14.48 -23.15 -0.19
CA ASP A 193 -15.59 -23.64 -1.01
C ASP A 193 -16.82 -22.73 -0.92
N ALA A 194 -17.06 -22.12 0.24
CA ALA A 194 -18.14 -21.16 0.41
C ALA A 194 -17.87 -19.86 -0.35
N VAL A 195 -16.62 -19.39 -0.36
CA VAL A 195 -16.19 -18.20 -1.13
C VAL A 195 -16.28 -18.44 -2.63
N TYR A 196 -15.94 -19.65 -3.09
CA TYR A 196 -16.09 -20.07 -4.48
C TYR A 196 -17.57 -20.03 -4.92
N ARG A 197 -18.48 -20.54 -4.08
CA ARG A 197 -19.93 -20.49 -4.35
C ARG A 197 -20.49 -19.07 -4.42
N LEU A 198 -19.86 -18.11 -3.73
CA LEU A 198 -20.24 -16.69 -3.78
C LEU A 198 -19.74 -15.97 -5.05
N GLY A 199 -19.00 -16.64 -5.94
CA GLY A 199 -18.62 -16.12 -7.25
C GLY A 199 -17.27 -15.37 -7.27
N PHE A 200 -16.47 -15.42 -6.21
CA PHE A 200 -15.19 -14.70 -6.11
C PHE A 200 -14.00 -15.41 -6.78
N ASN A 201 -14.25 -16.21 -7.81
CA ASN A 201 -13.27 -17.11 -8.44
C ASN A 201 -12.06 -16.38 -9.02
N GLN A 202 -12.28 -15.20 -9.62
CA GLN A 202 -11.20 -14.39 -10.18
C GLN A 202 -10.23 -13.89 -9.10
N TYR A 203 -10.76 -13.54 -7.92
CA TYR A 203 -9.93 -13.12 -6.80
C TYR A 203 -9.15 -14.31 -6.20
N LEU A 204 -9.80 -15.46 -6.04
CA LEU A 204 -9.15 -16.69 -5.55
C LEU A 204 -7.95 -17.08 -6.42
N ASN A 205 -8.13 -17.07 -7.75
CA ASN A 205 -7.05 -17.39 -8.69
C ASN A 205 -5.89 -16.39 -8.60
N ASN A 206 -6.18 -15.10 -8.44
CA ASN A 206 -5.14 -14.09 -8.25
C ASN A 206 -4.38 -14.31 -6.94
N GLN A 207 -5.04 -14.69 -5.86
CA GLN A 207 -4.39 -14.95 -4.56
C GLN A 207 -3.46 -16.19 -4.59
N GLN A 208 -3.74 -17.16 -5.45
CA GLN A 208 -2.88 -18.34 -5.64
C GLN A 208 -1.59 -18.05 -6.43
N GLY A 209 -1.41 -16.83 -6.95
CA GLY A 209 -0.18 -16.43 -7.63
C GLY A 209 1.06 -16.44 -6.73
N TRP A 210 2.22 -16.75 -7.32
CA TRP A 210 3.49 -16.88 -6.57
C TRP A 210 3.86 -15.63 -5.75
N ILE A 211 3.61 -14.44 -6.29
CA ILE A 211 3.87 -13.16 -5.61
C ILE A 211 3.00 -13.01 -4.36
N ASN A 212 1.71 -13.36 -4.45
CA ASN A 212 0.78 -13.26 -3.32
C ASN A 212 1.10 -14.31 -2.25
N GLY A 213 1.49 -15.52 -2.65
CA GLY A 213 2.02 -16.54 -1.75
C GLY A 213 3.28 -16.10 -1.01
N PHE A 214 4.24 -15.47 -1.71
CA PHE A 214 5.45 -14.93 -1.09
C PHE A 214 5.13 -13.81 -0.08
N LEU A 215 4.25 -12.86 -0.45
CA LEU A 215 3.82 -11.79 0.44
C LEU A 215 3.09 -12.31 1.69
N LEU A 216 2.25 -13.33 1.52
CA LEU A 216 1.60 -14.01 2.65
C LEU A 216 2.61 -14.73 3.56
N LEU A 217 3.64 -15.36 2.97
CA LEU A 217 4.72 -16.00 3.72
C LEU A 217 5.51 -14.98 4.54
N MET A 218 5.79 -13.80 3.98
CA MET A 218 6.42 -12.71 4.72
C MET A 218 5.58 -12.27 5.91
N GLU A 219 4.27 -12.11 5.74
CA GLU A 219 3.35 -11.77 6.85
C GLU A 219 3.29 -12.89 7.91
N ARG A 220 3.28 -14.16 7.49
CA ARG A 220 3.38 -15.29 8.43
C ARG A 220 4.70 -15.27 9.20
N GLN A 221 5.81 -14.96 8.54
CA GLN A 221 7.11 -14.87 9.20
C GLN A 221 7.14 -13.72 10.21
N ARG A 222 6.58 -12.54 9.86
CA ARG A 222 6.41 -11.42 10.79
C ARG A 222 5.57 -11.82 12.01
N TYR A 223 4.46 -12.53 11.78
CA TYR A 223 3.61 -13.06 12.85
C TYR A 223 4.35 -14.04 13.77
N HIS A 224 5.11 -14.97 13.19
CA HIS A 224 5.92 -15.92 13.94
C HIS A 224 6.99 -15.21 14.77
N PHE A 225 7.65 -14.21 14.21
CA PHE A 225 8.66 -13.41 14.93
C PHE A 225 8.04 -12.64 16.10
N ARG A 226 6.89 -11.98 15.89
CA ARG A 226 6.12 -11.33 16.96
C ARG A 226 5.78 -12.32 18.08
N THR A 227 5.27 -13.49 17.73
CA THR A 227 4.88 -14.54 18.69
C THR A 227 6.09 -15.09 19.45
N PHE A 228 7.22 -15.28 18.75
CA PHE A 228 8.48 -15.69 19.36
C PHE A 228 8.97 -14.67 20.41
N ILE A 229 8.97 -13.38 20.07
CA ILE A 229 9.35 -12.32 21.01
C ILE A 229 8.37 -12.25 22.18
N GLN A 230 7.06 -12.36 21.92
CA GLN A 230 6.03 -12.38 22.96
C GLN A 230 6.23 -13.50 23.97
N ASN A 231 6.58 -14.71 23.50
CA ASN A 231 6.79 -15.90 24.33
C ASN A 231 8.19 -16.01 24.94
N SER A 232 9.14 -15.17 24.52
CA SER A 232 10.49 -15.15 25.07
C SER A 232 10.54 -14.71 26.54
N THR A 233 11.67 -14.88 27.21
CA THR A 233 11.91 -14.36 28.58
C THR A 233 12.51 -12.95 28.59
N LEU A 234 12.60 -12.29 27.43
CA LEU A 234 13.21 -10.98 27.28
C LEU A 234 12.43 -9.91 28.06
N LYS A 235 13.17 -8.96 28.64
CA LYS A 235 12.59 -7.72 29.19
C LYS A 235 12.30 -6.75 28.05
N ASN A 236 11.26 -5.91 28.19
CA ASN A 236 10.89 -4.88 27.21
C ASN A 236 10.61 -5.45 25.80
N LYS A 237 9.91 -6.57 25.71
CA LYS A 237 9.57 -7.31 24.47
C LYS A 237 9.03 -6.41 23.36
N GLY A 238 8.11 -5.50 23.71
CA GLY A 238 7.53 -4.56 22.77
C GLY A 238 8.52 -3.56 22.18
N LEU A 239 9.44 -3.05 23.00
CA LEU A 239 10.48 -2.15 22.54
C LEU A 239 11.46 -2.87 21.61
N ILE A 240 11.86 -4.10 21.95
CA ILE A 240 12.73 -4.92 21.11
C ILE A 240 12.07 -5.21 19.76
N LEU A 241 10.79 -5.61 19.77
CA LEU A 241 10.04 -5.86 18.55
C LEU A 241 9.95 -4.60 17.68
N ALA A 242 9.61 -3.46 18.28
CA ALA A 242 9.50 -2.19 17.59
C ALA A 242 10.83 -1.74 16.97
N LEU A 243 11.94 -1.88 17.69
CA LEU A 243 13.26 -1.48 17.19
C LEU A 243 13.83 -2.40 16.11
N LEU A 244 13.44 -3.68 16.09
CA LEU A 244 13.93 -4.64 15.09
C LEU A 244 13.07 -4.68 13.82
N THR A 245 11.77 -4.37 13.92
CA THR A 245 10.81 -4.61 12.83
C THR A 245 9.82 -3.48 12.58
N GLY A 246 9.88 -2.40 13.36
CA GLY A 246 8.90 -1.31 13.35
C GLY A 246 7.55 -1.66 13.96
N ASP A 247 7.35 -2.91 14.37
CA ASP A 247 6.07 -3.40 14.88
C ASP A 247 5.88 -3.01 16.36
N LYS A 248 4.93 -2.09 16.60
CA LYS A 248 4.61 -1.55 17.93
C LYS A 248 3.55 -2.36 18.68
N SER A 249 3.11 -3.50 18.16
CA SER A 249 1.96 -4.27 18.67
C SER A 249 2.06 -4.73 20.13
N LEU A 250 3.28 -4.86 20.66
CA LEU A 250 3.57 -5.29 22.02
C LEU A 250 4.11 -4.16 22.90
N LEU A 251 4.17 -2.92 22.39
CA LEU A 251 4.69 -1.77 23.12
C LEU A 251 3.66 -1.28 24.15
N SER A 252 4.10 -1.04 25.39
CA SER A 252 3.22 -0.52 26.43
C SER A 252 3.04 0.99 26.30
N SER A 253 1.88 1.51 26.73
CA SER A 253 1.62 2.96 26.70
C SER A 253 2.63 3.72 27.57
N GLU A 254 3.06 3.12 28.68
CA GLU A 254 4.05 3.72 29.57
C GLU A 254 5.41 3.91 28.88
N THR A 255 5.88 2.89 28.15
CA THR A 255 7.17 3.00 27.42
C THR A 255 7.07 4.01 26.29
N GLU A 256 5.94 4.04 25.57
CA GLU A 256 5.70 5.03 24.52
C GLU A 256 5.72 6.47 25.07
N GLU A 257 5.07 6.70 26.21
CA GLU A 257 5.05 8.00 26.88
C GLU A 257 6.43 8.42 27.37
N GLN A 258 7.22 7.49 27.94
CA GLN A 258 8.60 7.76 28.34
C GLN A 258 9.46 8.21 27.15
N PHE A 259 9.36 7.54 26.00
CA PHE A 259 10.09 7.93 24.79
C PHE A 259 9.66 9.31 24.27
N GLN A 260 8.37 9.64 24.39
CA GLN A 260 7.84 10.95 24.03
C GLN A 260 8.36 12.06 24.95
N ARG A 261 8.34 11.83 26.27
CA ARG A 261 8.88 12.77 27.26
C ARG A 261 10.38 13.03 27.08
N LEU A 262 11.13 12.01 26.65
CA LEU A 262 12.57 12.10 26.36
C LEU A 262 12.90 12.68 24.98
N GLY A 263 11.91 12.95 24.13
CA GLY A 263 12.12 13.48 22.78
C GLY A 263 12.71 12.48 21.78
N ILE A 264 12.71 11.18 22.10
CA ILE A 264 13.32 10.10 21.30
C ILE A 264 12.30 9.19 20.61
N SER A 265 11.03 9.60 20.52
CA SER A 265 9.98 8.85 19.81
C SER A 265 10.33 8.53 18.34
N HIS A 266 11.19 9.33 17.72
CA HIS A 266 11.64 9.08 16.35
C HIS A 266 12.40 7.74 16.21
N LEU A 267 13.05 7.26 17.28
CA LEU A 267 13.71 5.94 17.27
C LEU A 267 12.70 4.80 17.11
N LEU A 268 11.45 4.98 17.58
CA LEU A 268 10.36 4.03 17.37
C LEU A 268 9.74 4.13 15.97
N ALA A 269 10.03 5.21 15.22
CA ALA A 269 9.45 5.48 13.91
C ALA A 269 10.42 5.14 12.75
N ILE A 270 11.73 5.20 12.99
CA ILE A 270 12.78 4.94 11.99
C ILE A 270 13.05 3.44 11.81
N SER A 271 12.65 2.60 12.77
CA SER A 271 12.92 1.16 12.76
C SER A 271 11.95 0.30 11.94
N GLY A 272 10.96 0.91 11.27
CA GLY A 272 9.93 0.22 10.49
C GLY A 272 10.09 0.29 8.99
#